data_AF-A0A235IZZ8-F1
#
_entry.id   AF-A0A235IZZ8-F1
#
_cell.length_a   1.000
_cell.length_b   1.000
_cell.length_c   1.000
_cell.angle_alpha   90.00
_cell.angle_beta   90.00
_cell.angle_gamma   90.00
#
_symmetry.space_group_name_H-M   'P 1'
#
loop_
_entity.id
_entity.type
_entity.pdbx_description
1 polymer ?
#
loop_
_entity_poly.entity_id
_entity_poly.type
_entity_poly.pdbx_seq_one_letter_code
_entity_poly.pdbx_strand_id
1 'polypeptide(L)'
;MVSTHPTGVQHSGSQYLPQRRDINANPSPNQELLPLTARVHNHDSLEIGGCDVTTLVEQFGSPLYILDEETLRLACQQYRDAFKQYYKGESQVLYASKAWNCLAVCAIAASEGLGIDVVSGGELYTALQAGVSPNKIYLHGNNKSREELILAIESGVTIVADNWYELRTLVEIAGEQG
;
A
#
# COMPACT_ATOMS: atom_id res chain seq x y z
N MET A 1 -40.11 19.48 -31.07
CA MET A 1 -39.62 19.48 -29.69
C MET A 1 -39.48 18.02 -29.28
N VAL A 2 -38.31 17.42 -29.46
CA VAL A 2 -38.09 16.01 -29.13
C VAL A 2 -37.87 15.94 -27.62
N SER A 3 -38.85 15.39 -26.90
CA SER A 3 -38.71 15.03 -25.49
C SER A 3 -37.72 13.89 -25.40
N THR A 4 -36.46 14.19 -25.10
CA THR A 4 -35.52 13.19 -24.63
C THR A 4 -35.84 12.93 -23.18
N HIS A 5 -36.73 11.97 -22.92
CA HIS A 5 -36.74 11.31 -21.61
C HIS A 5 -35.32 10.79 -21.37
N PRO A 6 -34.66 11.11 -20.25
CA PRO A 6 -33.42 10.41 -19.92
C PRO A 6 -33.80 8.93 -19.83
N THR A 7 -33.28 8.12 -20.75
CA THR A 7 -33.30 6.66 -20.60
C THR A 7 -32.74 6.40 -19.21
N GLY A 8 -33.61 5.95 -18.30
CA GLY A 8 -33.23 5.66 -16.92
C GLY A 8 -32.08 4.67 -16.99
N VAL A 9 -30.86 5.15 -16.77
CA VAL A 9 -29.72 4.28 -16.55
C VAL A 9 -30.07 3.57 -15.26
N GLN A 10 -30.42 2.29 -15.34
CA GLN A 10 -30.52 1.48 -14.15
C GLN A 10 -29.14 1.49 -13.50
N HIS A 11 -29.04 2.13 -12.35
CA HIS A 11 -27.81 2.18 -11.56
C HIS A 11 -27.58 0.80 -10.96
N SER A 12 -27.08 -0.10 -11.80
CA SER A 12 -26.81 -1.49 -11.47
C SER A 12 -25.36 -1.61 -11.02
N GLY A 13 -25.11 -2.22 -9.86
CA GLY A 13 -23.77 -2.56 -9.41
C GLY A 13 -23.06 -3.49 -10.40
N SER A 14 -23.84 -4.30 -11.16
CA SER A 14 -23.29 -5.24 -12.13
C SER A 14 -22.59 -4.58 -13.30
N GLN A 15 -22.89 -3.30 -13.59
CA GLN A 15 -22.21 -2.53 -14.63
C GLN A 15 -20.74 -2.27 -14.33
N TYR A 16 -20.34 -2.35 -13.05
CA TYR A 16 -18.97 -2.11 -12.61
C TYR A 16 -18.12 -3.39 -12.58
N LEU A 17 -18.75 -4.57 -12.50
CA LEU A 17 -18.02 -5.84 -12.45
C LEU A 17 -17.74 -6.37 -13.87
N PRO A 18 -16.57 -7.02 -14.09
CA PRO A 18 -16.32 -7.73 -15.34
C PRO A 18 -17.33 -8.88 -15.50
N GLN A 19 -17.88 -9.06 -16.71
CA GLN A 19 -18.90 -10.07 -17.02
C GLN A 19 -18.43 -11.53 -16.87
N ARG A 20 -17.12 -11.76 -16.71
CA ARG A 20 -16.52 -13.09 -16.55
C ARG A 20 -15.41 -13.03 -15.52
N ARG A 21 -15.61 -13.73 -14.40
CA ARG A 21 -14.54 -14.16 -13.49
C ARG A 21 -14.43 -15.67 -13.59
N ASP A 22 -13.22 -16.18 -13.84
CA ASP A 22 -12.96 -17.61 -13.69
C ASP A 22 -12.94 -17.95 -12.20
N ILE A 23 -14.02 -18.58 -11.73
CA ILE A 23 -14.28 -18.89 -10.31
C ILE A 23 -13.25 -19.90 -9.74
N ASN A 24 -12.47 -20.54 -10.61
CA ASN A 24 -11.45 -21.53 -10.25
C ASN A 24 -10.01 -20.99 -10.23
N ALA A 25 -9.80 -19.71 -10.54
CA ALA A 25 -8.49 -19.08 -10.40
C ALA A 25 -8.30 -18.57 -8.98
N ASN A 26 -7.06 -18.57 -8.48
CA ASN A 26 -6.65 -17.75 -7.33
C ASN A 26 -6.07 -16.45 -7.93
N PRO A 27 -6.92 -15.47 -8.32
CA PRO A 27 -6.46 -14.35 -9.12
C PRO A 27 -5.46 -13.52 -8.32
N SER A 28 -4.37 -13.12 -8.99
CA SER A 28 -3.53 -12.09 -8.40
C SER A 28 -4.30 -10.77 -8.36
N PRO A 29 -4.20 -9.97 -7.28
CA PRO A 29 -4.68 -8.58 -7.28
C PRO A 29 -4.22 -7.79 -8.51
N ASN A 30 -3.05 -8.10 -9.07
CA ASN A 30 -2.50 -7.43 -10.25
C ASN A 30 -3.20 -7.83 -11.58
N GLN A 31 -4.09 -8.82 -11.57
CA GLN A 31 -4.84 -9.29 -12.74
C GLN A 31 -6.31 -8.84 -12.73
N GLU A 32 -6.74 -8.18 -11.65
CA GLU A 32 -8.11 -7.71 -11.47
C GLU A 32 -8.13 -6.18 -11.50
N LEU A 33 -9.12 -5.60 -12.17
CA LEU A 33 -9.29 -4.14 -12.21
C LEU A 33 -9.89 -3.60 -10.91
N LEU A 34 -10.76 -4.40 -10.29
CA LEU A 34 -11.45 -4.06 -9.05
C LEU A 34 -10.83 -4.81 -7.87
N PRO A 35 -11.06 -4.35 -6.62
CA PRO A 35 -10.76 -5.14 -5.44
C PRO A 35 -11.31 -6.56 -5.55
N LEU A 36 -10.59 -7.54 -5.01
CA LEU A 36 -10.95 -8.95 -5.08
C LEU A 36 -12.29 -9.24 -4.42
N THR A 37 -12.61 -8.51 -3.35
CA THR A 37 -13.86 -8.65 -2.62
C THR A 37 -15.03 -7.91 -3.29
N ALA A 38 -14.78 -7.14 -4.35
CA ALA A 38 -15.82 -6.40 -5.05
C ALA A 38 -16.85 -7.36 -5.64
N ARG A 39 -18.12 -7.19 -5.26
CA ARG A 39 -19.24 -8.00 -5.73
C ARG A 39 -20.52 -7.18 -5.77
N VAL A 40 -21.57 -7.74 -6.37
CA VAL A 40 -22.92 -7.17 -6.34
C VAL A 40 -23.75 -7.98 -5.36
N HIS A 41 -24.32 -7.30 -4.37
CA HIS A 41 -25.20 -7.91 -3.37
C HIS A 41 -26.67 -7.88 -3.84
N ASN A 42 -27.57 -8.48 -3.04
CA ASN A 42 -29.01 -8.44 -3.28
C ASN A 42 -29.49 -6.98 -3.42
N HIS A 43 -30.34 -6.71 -4.41
CA HIS A 43 -30.77 -5.38 -4.88
C HIS A 43 -29.78 -4.63 -5.78
N ASP A 44 -28.83 -5.33 -6.40
CA ASP A 44 -28.01 -4.78 -7.48
C ASP A 44 -27.11 -3.61 -7.05
N SER A 45 -26.63 -3.66 -5.80
CA SER A 45 -25.71 -2.67 -5.23
C SER A 45 -24.27 -3.19 -5.18
N LEU A 46 -23.29 -2.31 -5.42
CA LEU A 46 -21.87 -2.63 -5.34
C LEU A 46 -21.41 -2.71 -3.89
N GLU A 47 -20.71 -3.80 -3.57
CA GLU A 47 -20.16 -4.07 -2.25
C GLU A 47 -18.65 -4.31 -2.36
N ILE A 48 -17.86 -3.77 -1.43
CA ILE A 48 -16.40 -3.97 -1.33
C ILE A 48 -16.09 -4.33 0.13
N GLY A 49 -15.35 -5.41 0.36
CA GLY A 49 -14.96 -5.85 1.70
C GLY A 49 -16.15 -6.22 2.61
N GLY A 50 -17.30 -6.58 2.03
CA GLY A 50 -18.54 -6.79 2.81
C GLY A 50 -19.33 -5.52 3.09
N CYS A 51 -18.87 -4.35 2.61
CA CYS A 51 -19.50 -3.06 2.85
C CYS A 51 -20.19 -2.54 1.59
N ASP A 52 -21.49 -2.23 1.70
CA ASP A 52 -22.26 -1.59 0.64
C ASP A 52 -21.73 -0.18 0.35
N VAL A 53 -21.41 0.11 -0.92
CA VAL A 53 -20.75 1.36 -1.30
C VAL A 53 -21.66 2.57 -1.09
N THR A 54 -22.97 2.44 -1.31
CA THR A 54 -23.92 3.53 -1.05
C THR A 54 -23.93 3.89 0.43
N THR A 55 -23.95 2.88 1.30
CA THR A 55 -23.88 3.05 2.75
C THR A 55 -22.58 3.75 3.18
N LEU A 56 -21.44 3.38 2.59
CA LEU A 56 -20.16 4.05 2.85
C LEU A 56 -20.18 5.53 2.44
N VAL A 57 -20.77 5.85 1.29
CA VAL A 57 -20.89 7.24 0.82
C VAL A 57 -21.83 8.06 1.69
N GLU A 58 -22.95 7.48 2.15
CA GLU A 58 -23.85 8.14 3.10
C GLU A 58 -23.14 8.46 4.43
N GLN A 59 -22.29 7.55 4.90
CA GLN A 59 -21.58 7.70 6.17
C GLN A 59 -20.37 8.65 6.08
N PHE A 60 -19.56 8.55 5.03
CA PHE A 60 -18.26 9.22 4.93
C PHE A 60 -18.21 10.34 3.89
N GLY A 61 -19.27 10.51 3.09
CA GLY A 61 -19.33 11.48 2.00
C GLY A 61 -18.61 11.03 0.73
N SER A 62 -18.62 11.89 -0.29
CA SER A 62 -17.91 11.68 -1.57
C SER A 62 -17.15 12.95 -1.98
N PRO A 63 -15.96 12.86 -2.62
CA PRO A 63 -15.29 11.63 -3.07
C PRO A 63 -14.72 10.79 -1.92
N LEU A 64 -14.77 9.46 -2.07
CA LEU A 64 -14.33 8.49 -1.05
C LEU A 64 -13.33 7.50 -1.64
N TYR A 65 -12.21 7.31 -0.96
CA TYR A 65 -11.25 6.24 -1.26
C TYR A 65 -11.54 5.03 -0.37
N ILE A 66 -11.81 3.88 -0.99
CA ILE A 66 -12.05 2.61 -0.30
C ILE A 66 -10.84 1.71 -0.55
N LEU A 67 -10.12 1.36 0.52
CA LEU A 67 -9.04 0.38 0.48
C LEU A 67 -9.61 -0.97 0.92
N ASP A 68 -9.53 -1.96 0.04
CA ASP A 68 -9.86 -3.34 0.39
C ASP A 68 -8.65 -4.03 1.04
N GLU A 69 -8.75 -4.28 2.35
CA GLU A 69 -7.69 -4.90 3.13
C GLU A 69 -7.35 -6.32 2.66
N GLU A 70 -8.34 -7.11 2.24
CA GLU A 70 -8.11 -8.49 1.77
C GLU A 70 -7.25 -8.47 0.49
N THR A 71 -7.56 -7.55 -0.43
CA THR A 71 -6.78 -7.33 -1.65
C THR A 71 -5.34 -6.94 -1.31
N LEU A 72 -5.13 -6.00 -0.39
CA LEU A 72 -3.79 -5.57 0.03
C LEU A 72 -2.99 -6.71 0.69
N ARG A 73 -3.61 -7.44 1.62
CA ARG A 73 -2.97 -8.57 2.30
C ARG A 73 -2.57 -9.67 1.33
N LEU A 74 -3.46 -10.05 0.41
CA LEU A 74 -3.14 -11.07 -0.58
C LEU A 74 -1.98 -10.63 -1.49
N ALA A 75 -1.93 -9.35 -1.88
CA ALA A 75 -0.79 -8.84 -2.64
C ALA A 75 0.53 -8.98 -1.86
N CYS A 76 0.55 -8.58 -0.58
CA CYS A 76 1.71 -8.73 0.29
C CYS A 76 2.16 -10.20 0.39
N GLN A 77 1.22 -11.12 0.62
CA GLN A 77 1.48 -12.55 0.74
C GLN A 77 2.05 -13.12 -0.56
N GLN A 78 1.45 -12.80 -1.71
CA GLN A 78 1.92 -13.28 -3.01
C GLN A 78 3.36 -12.86 -3.30
N TYR A 79 3.72 -11.60 -3.05
CA TYR A 79 5.11 -11.15 -3.23
C TYR A 79 6.06 -11.86 -2.27
N ARG A 80 5.75 -11.86 -0.96
CA ARG A 80 6.59 -12.50 0.07
C ARG A 80 6.82 -13.98 -0.22
N ASP A 81 5.74 -14.71 -0.53
CA ASP A 81 5.78 -16.16 -0.70
C ASP A 81 6.41 -16.54 -2.05
N ALA A 82 6.24 -15.73 -3.10
CA ALA A 82 6.93 -15.94 -4.38
C ALA A 82 8.45 -15.80 -4.23
N PHE A 83 8.94 -14.77 -3.53
CA PHE A 83 10.38 -14.65 -3.27
C PHE A 83 10.89 -15.83 -2.43
N LYS A 84 10.16 -16.23 -1.38
CA LYS A 84 10.51 -17.41 -0.56
C LYS A 84 10.55 -18.71 -1.37
N GLN A 85 9.66 -18.88 -2.35
CA GLN A 85 9.55 -20.11 -3.14
C GLN A 85 10.59 -20.18 -4.26
N TYR A 86 10.81 -19.08 -4.97
CA TYR A 86 11.57 -19.08 -6.23
C TYR A 86 13.00 -18.51 -6.08
N TYR A 87 13.27 -17.70 -5.06
CA TYR A 87 14.60 -17.18 -4.78
C TYR A 87 15.28 -18.00 -3.68
N LYS A 88 16.50 -18.50 -3.95
CA LYS A 88 17.23 -19.38 -3.04
C LYS A 88 18.00 -18.66 -1.92
N GLY A 89 18.15 -17.34 -2.03
CA GLY A 89 18.83 -16.52 -1.04
C GLY A 89 17.87 -15.92 -0.01
N GLU A 90 18.41 -15.18 0.94
CA GLU A 90 17.61 -14.36 1.83
C GLU A 90 16.99 -13.19 1.07
N SER A 91 15.70 -12.92 1.33
CA SER A 91 14.98 -11.83 0.68
C SER A 91 14.06 -11.14 1.68
N GLN A 92 14.01 -9.81 1.62
CA GLN A 92 13.02 -9.00 2.31
C GLN A 92 12.22 -8.24 1.26
N VAL A 93 10.93 -8.52 1.15
CA VAL A 93 10.02 -7.73 0.31
C VAL A 93 9.69 -6.43 1.04
N LEU A 94 9.76 -5.31 0.32
CA LEU A 94 9.48 -3.97 0.84
C LEU A 94 8.23 -3.40 0.17
N TYR A 95 7.29 -2.90 0.96
CA TYR A 95 6.22 -2.04 0.45
C TYR A 95 6.76 -0.63 0.28
N ALA A 96 6.59 -0.06 -0.92
CA ALA A 96 7.00 1.31 -1.21
C ALA A 96 5.97 2.31 -0.68
N SER A 97 6.31 3.04 0.38
CA SER A 97 5.48 4.06 1.03
C SER A 97 4.92 5.11 0.06
N LYS A 98 5.68 5.44 -1.00
CA LYS A 98 5.31 6.39 -2.06
C LYS A 98 3.97 6.07 -2.73
N ALA A 99 3.56 4.79 -2.72
CA ALA A 99 2.28 4.37 -3.29
C ALA A 99 1.10 4.87 -2.43
N TRP A 100 1.18 4.65 -1.12
CA TRP A 100 0.25 5.18 -0.12
C TRP A 100 0.86 4.98 1.28
N ASN A 101 1.21 6.09 1.94
CA ASN A 101 1.78 6.08 3.28
C ASN A 101 0.76 6.55 4.33
N CYS A 102 0.21 5.63 5.12
CA CYS A 102 -0.60 5.92 6.29
C CYS A 102 -0.43 4.80 7.34
N LEU A 103 -0.80 5.08 8.59
CA LEU A 103 -0.60 4.13 9.70
C LEU A 103 -1.20 2.74 9.41
N ALA A 104 -2.42 2.70 8.86
CA ALA A 104 -3.11 1.44 8.57
C ALA A 104 -2.38 0.62 7.49
N VAL A 105 -1.97 1.23 6.38
CA VAL A 105 -1.28 0.53 5.29
C VAL A 105 0.09 0.02 5.75
N CYS A 106 0.86 0.83 6.47
CA CYS A 106 2.15 0.43 7.03
C CYS A 106 1.99 -0.74 8.02
N ALA A 107 0.99 -0.68 8.90
CA ALA A 107 0.71 -1.74 9.86
C ALA A 107 0.26 -3.04 9.18
N ILE A 108 -0.60 -2.97 8.15
CA ILE A 108 -1.03 -4.14 7.37
C ILE A 108 0.19 -4.79 6.69
N ALA A 109 0.99 -4.02 5.94
CA ALA A 109 2.17 -4.53 5.26
C ALA A 109 3.16 -5.19 6.23
N ALA A 110 3.43 -4.55 7.38
CA ALA A 110 4.31 -5.11 8.41
C ALA A 110 3.74 -6.37 9.06
N SER A 111 2.42 -6.43 9.30
CA SER A 111 1.75 -7.63 9.82
C SER A 111 1.83 -8.82 8.85
N GLU A 112 1.89 -8.55 7.55
CA GLU A 112 2.17 -9.54 6.51
C GLU A 112 3.67 -9.83 6.34
N GLY A 113 4.53 -9.31 7.21
CA GLY A 113 5.96 -9.61 7.24
C GLY A 113 6.83 -8.85 6.23
N LEU A 114 6.24 -7.90 5.48
CA LEU A 114 7.01 -7.00 4.62
C LEU A 114 7.77 -5.98 5.46
N GLY A 115 8.84 -5.43 4.88
CA GLY A 115 9.44 -4.19 5.33
C GLY A 115 8.84 -3.00 4.59
N ILE A 116 9.29 -1.80 4.93
CA ILE A 116 8.81 -0.56 4.30
C ILE A 116 10.00 0.19 3.70
N ASP A 117 9.91 0.48 2.41
CA ASP A 117 10.76 1.47 1.74
C ASP A 117 10.11 2.84 1.98
N VAL A 118 10.82 3.70 2.72
CA VAL A 118 10.43 5.09 3.05
C VAL A 118 11.40 6.06 2.40
N VAL A 119 10.95 7.27 2.07
CA VAL A 119 11.68 8.16 1.16
C VAL A 119 11.85 9.58 1.70
N SER A 120 11.28 9.83 2.87
CA SER A 120 11.40 11.08 3.61
C SER A 120 11.25 10.84 5.12
N GLY A 121 11.62 11.83 5.93
CA GLY A 121 11.45 11.79 7.38
C GLY A 121 10.00 11.63 7.83
N GLY A 122 9.04 12.19 7.08
CA GLY A 122 7.61 12.03 7.39
C GLY A 122 7.09 10.61 7.17
N GLU A 123 7.59 9.94 6.12
CA GLU A 123 7.26 8.53 5.86
C GLU A 123 7.94 7.60 6.86
N LEU A 124 9.21 7.86 7.17
CA LEU A 124 9.93 7.16 8.24
C LEU A 124 9.18 7.26 9.57
N TYR A 125 8.78 8.49 9.94
CA TYR A 125 7.98 8.72 11.14
C TYR A 125 6.67 7.92 11.12
N THR A 126 5.95 7.94 10.00
CA THR A 126 4.69 7.19 9.87
C THR A 126 4.89 5.68 10.05
N ALA A 127 5.93 5.11 9.42
CA ALA A 127 6.24 3.69 9.54
C ALA A 127 6.61 3.31 11.00
N LEU A 128 7.41 4.14 11.67
CA LEU A 128 7.74 3.93 13.09
C LEU A 128 6.48 3.99 13.98
N GLN A 129 5.61 4.97 13.76
CA GLN A 129 4.35 5.10 14.51
C GLN A 129 3.37 3.95 14.23
N ALA A 130 3.43 3.36 13.04
CA ALA A 130 2.64 2.17 12.69
C ALA A 130 3.18 0.88 13.36
N GLY A 131 4.27 0.95 14.11
CA GLY A 131 4.86 -0.20 14.81
C GLY A 131 5.73 -1.09 13.91
N VAL A 132 6.17 -0.59 12.75
CA VAL A 132 7.08 -1.32 11.87
C VAL A 132 8.44 -1.47 12.57
N SER A 133 8.98 -2.69 12.60
CA SER A 133 10.30 -2.94 13.19
C SER A 133 11.38 -2.13 12.45
N PRO A 134 12.21 -1.33 13.13
CA PRO A 134 13.17 -0.45 12.44
C PRO A 134 14.15 -1.18 11.52
N ASN A 135 14.56 -2.39 11.89
CA ASN A 135 15.42 -3.25 11.08
C ASN A 135 14.77 -3.75 9.76
N LYS A 136 13.49 -3.45 9.54
CA LYS A 136 12.75 -3.72 8.30
C LYS A 136 12.35 -2.43 7.57
N ILE A 137 12.84 -1.27 8.01
CA ILE A 137 12.63 0.02 7.33
C ILE A 137 13.89 0.38 6.57
N TYR A 138 13.71 0.83 5.33
CA TYR A 138 14.78 1.23 4.42
C TYR A 138 14.53 2.66 3.97
N LEU A 139 15.38 3.61 4.38
CA LEU A 139 15.32 5.01 3.96
C LEU A 139 16.03 5.19 2.61
N HIS A 140 15.22 5.37 1.58
CA HIS A 140 15.61 5.83 0.25
C HIS A 140 15.49 7.37 0.13
N GLY A 141 15.85 7.90 -1.04
CA GLY A 141 15.78 9.33 -1.35
C GLY A 141 17.08 9.82 -1.96
N ASN A 142 16.99 10.63 -3.02
CA ASN A 142 18.15 11.13 -3.76
C ASN A 142 18.76 12.40 -3.15
N ASN A 143 18.07 13.02 -2.17
CA ASN A 143 18.49 14.26 -1.53
C ASN A 143 18.07 14.29 -0.06
N LYS A 144 18.46 13.27 0.71
CA LYS A 144 18.14 13.17 2.13
C LYS A 144 18.77 14.32 2.90
N SER A 145 17.99 14.97 3.78
CA SER A 145 18.53 16.02 4.64
C SER A 145 19.39 15.44 5.75
N ARG A 146 20.23 16.27 6.38
CA ARG A 146 21.04 15.84 7.53
C ARG A 146 20.14 15.33 8.67
N GLU A 147 19.01 16.00 8.89
CA GLU A 147 18.02 15.64 9.90
C GLU A 147 17.37 14.28 9.62
N GLU A 148 17.05 13.98 8.36
CA GLU A 148 16.52 12.67 7.96
C GLU A 148 17.56 11.55 8.18
N LEU A 149 18.83 11.82 7.87
CA LEU A 149 19.93 10.87 8.10
C LEU A 149 20.14 10.62 9.60
N ILE A 150 20.14 11.66 10.43
CA ILE A 150 20.25 11.54 11.90
C ILE A 150 19.07 10.72 12.43
N LEU A 151 17.84 11.06 12.05
CA LEU A 151 16.65 10.33 12.47
C LEU A 151 16.73 8.84 12.09
N ALA A 152 17.21 8.53 10.89
CA ALA A 152 17.38 7.17 10.44
C ALA A 152 18.41 6.39 11.27
N ILE A 153 19.56 7.01 11.56
CA ILE A 153 20.62 6.43 12.40
C ILE A 153 20.09 6.18 13.81
N GLU A 154 19.49 7.18 14.44
CA GLU A 154 18.94 7.09 15.81
C GLU A 154 17.81 6.05 15.91
N SER A 155 17.01 5.90 14.86
CA SER A 155 15.94 4.91 14.79
C SER A 155 16.46 3.49 14.50
N GLY A 156 17.70 3.33 14.05
CA GLY A 156 18.26 2.04 13.68
C GLY A 156 17.67 1.45 12.40
N VAL A 157 17.31 2.30 11.43
CA VAL A 157 16.82 1.85 10.11
C VAL A 157 17.95 1.74 9.10
N THR A 158 17.74 0.97 8.03
CA THR A 158 18.74 0.86 6.96
C THR A 158 18.69 2.11 6.06
N ILE A 159 19.83 2.68 5.73
CA ILE A 159 19.92 3.84 4.81
C ILE A 159 20.45 3.34 3.46
N VAL A 160 19.71 3.61 2.39
CA VAL A 160 20.15 3.33 1.02
C VAL A 160 20.80 4.59 0.46
N ALA A 161 22.13 4.62 0.51
CA ALA A 161 22.92 5.76 0.04
C ALA A 161 22.80 5.94 -1.48
N ASP A 162 22.49 7.16 -1.92
CA ASP A 162 22.24 7.48 -3.33
C ASP A 162 23.46 8.12 -4.02
N ASN A 163 24.26 8.91 -3.29
CA ASN A 163 25.37 9.65 -3.88
C ASN A 163 26.56 9.89 -2.92
N TRP A 164 27.68 10.36 -3.48
CA TRP A 164 28.92 10.62 -2.73
C TRP A 164 28.81 11.71 -1.68
N TYR A 165 27.92 12.69 -1.87
CA TYR A 165 27.70 13.74 -0.88
C TYR A 165 27.03 13.14 0.36
N GLU A 166 25.97 12.37 0.17
CA GLU A 166 25.29 11.64 1.24
C GLU A 166 26.25 10.71 2.00
N LEU A 167 27.09 9.94 1.29
CA LEU A 167 28.08 9.08 1.94
C LEU A 167 29.06 9.85 2.84
N ARG A 168 29.53 11.03 2.41
CA ARG A 168 30.39 11.88 3.25
C ARG A 168 29.64 12.39 4.47
N THR A 169 28.41 12.86 4.29
CA THR A 169 27.57 13.32 5.40
C THR A 169 27.29 12.21 6.41
N LEU A 170 27.06 10.97 5.96
CA LEU A 170 26.90 9.81 6.85
C LEU A 170 28.17 9.54 7.68
N VAL A 171 29.35 9.62 7.08
CA VAL A 171 30.63 9.46 7.79
C VAL A 171 30.83 10.58 8.82
N GLU A 172 30.50 11.81 8.48
CA GLU A 172 30.55 12.95 9.40
C GLU A 172 29.62 12.76 10.60
N ILE A 173 28.34 12.41 10.36
CA ILE A 173 27.37 12.17 11.44
C ILE A 173 27.83 11.01 12.33
N ALA A 174 28.31 9.91 11.75
CA ALA A 174 28.78 8.76 12.51
C ALA A 174 30.01 9.07 13.38
N GLY A 175 30.91 9.94 12.91
CA GLY A 175 32.08 10.40 13.66
C GLY A 175 31.76 11.38 14.79
N GLU A 176 30.60 12.05 14.76
CA GLU A 176 30.12 12.92 15.84
C GLU A 176 29.44 12.12 16.98
N GLN A 177 28.94 10.92 16.68
CA GLN A 177 28.21 10.06 17.61
C GLN A 177 29.07 8.95 18.27
N GLY A 178 30.37 8.86 17.94
CA GLY A 178 31.32 7.89 18.49
C GLY A 178 32.52 8.54 19.17
#